data_AF-A0A5C6P8A2-F1
#
_entry.id   AF-A0A5C6P8A2-F1
#
_cell.length_a   1.000
_cell.length_b   1.000
_cell.length_c   1.000
_cell.angle_alpha   90.00
_cell.angle_beta   90.00
_cell.angle_gamma   90.00
#
_symmetry.space_group_name_H-M   'P 1'
#
loop_
_entity.id
_entity.type
_entity.pdbx_description
1 polymer ?
#
loop_
_entity_poly.entity_id
_entity_poly.type
_entity_poly.pdbx_seq_one_letter_code
_entity_poly.pdbx_strand_id
1 'polypeptide(L)'
;MLRTRQLLINFDAGRPVVSLKAPLDLINFQSIIRPRWPVECEVISDAIHHIEWDPSEPEPFYQPTGLEKASMPAGEEKGKVVYCVDHTTKYPHFTCSRIGGSRGPIRNATFIGEADSTLQFESRFESGNLLKAVQVGLYEYELTLRPDMYTAKHTQWFYFRVRNMKAGANYCFTIVNLMKSSSLYSVGMRPLLYSERAAKETSVGWRRTGSNIRYFRSCNQGKSSDTVTLHSLTWTVQFPYDSDTCYLAHCYPYTYSHLQRYLRGVASNPAITSYCMLRVLCHSLAGNAVYVLTVTSRGSSVVEDKTKRAVVVTARVHPGETNGSWMMEGFLEFLLGESDDARLLRDTFVFKVVPMLNPDGVIVGNYRCSLAGRDLNRNYKTRLRDSFPTVWHTRNMVERLVNETDVVLYCDFHGHNRKNNVFMYGCNSPGDNALKLQERVFPLMMSKNANNKFSFKSCKFRVQKSKEGTGRITMWRLGVKNSYTMEASFGGSTLGDRKGSHFTTRDLKSIGFYFCDTLLDYCDPDPTKIKYCLAELKVLMQKQVREKLGIDQTLKKKKKRLRTFKERNRLRPERLRSTTQPTALQSNFNSA
;
A
#
# COMPACT_ATOMS: atom_id res chain seq x y z
N MET A 1 -18.18 38.45 27.95
CA MET A 1 -18.67 37.90 26.66
C MET A 1 -18.38 36.41 26.59
N LEU A 2 -19.41 35.59 26.39
CA LEU A 2 -19.25 34.15 26.11
C LEU A 2 -18.67 33.95 24.70
N ARG A 3 -17.41 33.49 24.59
CA ARG A 3 -16.80 33.11 23.31
C ARG A 3 -17.40 31.79 22.79
N THR A 4 -18.55 31.85 22.12
CA THR A 4 -19.10 30.66 21.46
C THR A 4 -18.19 30.17 20.32
N ARG A 5 -17.95 28.85 20.26
CA ARG A 5 -17.20 28.18 19.19
C ARG A 5 -18.12 27.53 18.14
N GLN A 6 -19.42 27.83 18.18
CA GLN A 6 -20.43 27.24 17.29
C GLN A 6 -20.66 28.05 16.01
N LEU A 7 -20.20 29.30 15.90
CA LEU A 7 -20.42 30.11 14.70
C LEU A 7 -19.31 29.88 13.66
N LEU A 8 -19.72 29.50 12.44
CA LEU A 8 -18.89 29.49 11.24
C LEU A 8 -19.26 30.70 10.39
N ILE A 9 -18.27 31.51 10.03
CA ILE A 9 -18.45 32.60 9.06
C ILE A 9 -17.94 32.09 7.71
N ASN A 10 -18.86 31.81 6.80
CA ASN A 10 -18.57 31.55 5.39
C ASN A 10 -18.77 32.82 4.58
N PHE A 11 -18.32 32.84 3.33
CA PHE A 11 -18.59 33.94 2.40
C PHE A 11 -19.26 33.41 1.15
N ASP A 12 -20.43 33.96 0.82
CA ASP A 12 -21.13 33.71 -0.45
C ASP A 12 -21.36 35.03 -1.17
N ALA A 13 -20.99 35.09 -2.45
CA ALA A 13 -20.94 36.33 -3.25
C ALA A 13 -20.30 37.55 -2.53
N GLY A 14 -19.31 37.31 -1.66
CA GLY A 14 -18.65 38.35 -0.84
C GLY A 14 -19.38 38.78 0.43
N ARG A 15 -20.59 38.27 0.70
CA ARG A 15 -21.35 38.52 1.94
C ARG A 15 -21.02 37.47 3.00
N PRO A 16 -20.82 37.85 4.28
CA PRO A 16 -20.60 36.90 5.36
C PRO A 16 -21.90 36.15 5.69
N VAL A 17 -21.90 34.85 5.46
CA VAL A 17 -22.98 33.92 5.83
C VAL A 17 -22.60 33.24 7.14
N VAL A 18 -23.31 33.57 8.22
CA VAL A 18 -23.10 32.97 9.53
C VAL A 18 -23.93 31.68 9.63
N SER A 19 -23.28 30.55 9.89
CA SER A 19 -23.93 29.26 10.08
C SER A 19 -23.52 28.61 11.41
N LEU A 20 -24.41 27.80 11.98
CA LEU A 20 -24.08 26.98 13.14
C LEU A 20 -23.27 25.76 12.71
N LYS A 21 -22.17 25.52 13.43
CA LYS A 21 -21.38 24.30 13.34
C LYS A 21 -22.23 23.14 13.83
N ALA A 22 -22.47 22.16 12.95
CA ALA A 22 -23.18 20.94 13.29
C ALA A 22 -22.59 20.27 14.55
N PRO A 23 -23.42 19.61 15.39
CA PRO A 23 -22.93 18.82 16.52
C PRO A 23 -21.85 17.84 16.07
N LEU A 24 -20.74 17.77 16.80
CA LEU A 24 -19.59 16.91 16.45
C LEU A 24 -19.93 15.41 16.49
N ASP A 25 -21.07 15.06 17.10
CA ASP A 25 -21.54 13.70 17.35
C ASP A 25 -22.56 13.20 16.31
N LEU A 26 -23.01 14.05 15.37
CA LEU A 26 -23.99 13.70 14.33
C LEU A 26 -23.49 14.08 12.93
N ILE A 27 -22.89 13.13 12.21
CA ILE A 27 -22.67 13.27 10.77
C ILE A 27 -23.98 12.92 10.06
N ASN A 28 -24.65 13.93 9.51
CA ASN A 28 -25.83 13.72 8.69
C ASN A 28 -25.43 13.26 7.27
N PHE A 29 -25.45 11.95 7.01
CA PHE A 29 -25.08 11.32 5.73
C PHE A 29 -26.18 11.37 4.64
N GLN A 30 -27.21 12.22 4.80
CA GLN A 30 -28.37 12.36 3.91
C GLN A 30 -28.03 12.58 2.41
N SER A 31 -26.82 13.03 2.06
CA SER A 31 -26.30 13.00 0.68
C SER A 31 -24.84 12.55 0.63
N ILE A 32 -24.37 11.99 -0.50
CA ILE A 32 -22.90 11.90 -0.73
C ILE A 32 -22.44 13.33 -0.91
N ILE A 33 -21.62 13.81 0.02
CA ILE A 33 -20.90 15.06 -0.18
C ILE A 33 -19.93 14.80 -1.33
N ARG A 34 -20.29 15.27 -2.53
CA ARG A 34 -19.45 15.16 -3.73
C ARG A 34 -18.03 15.66 -3.40
N PRO A 35 -16.97 14.95 -3.82
CA PRO A 35 -15.60 15.33 -3.49
C PRO A 35 -15.27 16.78 -3.85
N ARG A 36 -14.50 17.45 -2.99
CA ARG A 36 -13.94 18.78 -3.24
C ARG A 36 -12.59 18.63 -3.91
N TRP A 37 -12.42 19.34 -5.02
CA TRP A 37 -11.24 19.34 -5.87
C TRP A 37 -10.56 20.71 -5.84
N PRO A 38 -9.26 20.82 -6.15
CA PRO A 38 -8.65 22.10 -6.52
C PRO A 38 -9.47 22.79 -7.62
N VAL A 39 -9.59 24.13 -7.55
CA VAL A 39 -10.45 24.90 -8.45
C VAL A 39 -9.98 24.91 -9.91
N GLU A 40 -8.72 24.55 -10.15
CA GLU A 40 -8.10 24.39 -11.45
C GLU A 40 -8.33 23.00 -12.08
N CYS A 41 -8.75 21.99 -11.32
CA CYS A 41 -9.02 20.67 -11.86
C CYS A 41 -10.32 20.65 -12.67
N GLU A 42 -10.24 20.45 -13.97
CA GLU A 42 -11.38 20.00 -14.76
C GLU A 42 -11.78 18.58 -14.33
N VAL A 43 -13.08 18.32 -14.18
CA VAL A 43 -13.63 17.02 -13.78
C VAL A 43 -14.86 16.72 -14.62
N ILE A 44 -14.90 15.55 -15.26
CA ILE A 44 -16.06 15.10 -16.04
C ILE A 44 -17.25 14.78 -15.14
N SER A 45 -18.46 14.91 -15.69
CA SER A 45 -19.71 14.57 -15.00
C SER A 45 -19.94 13.06 -14.82
N ASP A 46 -19.22 12.23 -15.59
CA ASP A 46 -19.44 10.78 -15.69
C ASP A 46 -19.24 10.09 -14.33
N ALA A 47 -20.28 9.43 -13.84
CA ALA A 47 -20.25 8.66 -12.60
C ALA A 47 -19.59 7.28 -12.84
N ILE A 48 -18.26 7.23 -12.78
CA ILE A 48 -17.51 5.99 -12.99
C ILE A 48 -17.70 5.06 -11.78
N HIS A 49 -18.20 3.86 -12.05
CA HIS A 49 -18.36 2.79 -11.08
C HIS A 49 -17.88 1.47 -11.67
N HIS A 50 -17.11 0.72 -10.88
CA HIS A 50 -16.60 -0.59 -11.23
C HIS A 50 -17.24 -1.63 -10.32
N ILE A 51 -17.69 -2.74 -10.88
CA ILE A 51 -18.16 -3.88 -10.08
C ILE A 51 -16.99 -4.51 -9.32
N GLU A 52 -17.26 -5.00 -8.10
CA GLU A 52 -16.35 -5.93 -7.44
C GLU A 52 -16.48 -7.31 -8.09
N TRP A 53 -15.33 -7.89 -8.42
CA TRP A 53 -15.21 -9.18 -9.08
C TRP A 53 -13.85 -9.77 -8.73
N ASP A 54 -13.83 -11.07 -8.44
CA ASP A 54 -12.60 -11.85 -8.39
C ASP A 54 -12.62 -12.88 -9.51
N PRO A 55 -11.47 -13.15 -10.15
CA PRO A 55 -11.33 -14.28 -11.06
C PRO A 55 -11.55 -15.60 -10.31
N SER A 56 -12.14 -16.59 -10.99
CA SER A 56 -12.33 -17.93 -10.44
C SER A 56 -11.01 -18.63 -10.13
N GLU A 57 -9.98 -18.37 -10.95
CA GLU A 57 -8.64 -18.93 -10.82
C GLU A 57 -7.58 -17.84 -10.53
N PRO A 58 -6.53 -18.12 -9.74
CA PRO A 58 -5.48 -17.14 -9.44
C PRO A 58 -4.73 -16.65 -10.69
N GLU A 59 -4.80 -15.35 -10.97
CA GLU A 59 -4.16 -14.79 -12.17
C GLU A 59 -2.62 -14.84 -12.10
N PRO A 60 -1.94 -15.56 -13.01
CA PRO A 60 -0.50 -15.77 -12.92
C PRO A 60 0.30 -14.48 -13.20
N PHE A 61 1.51 -14.43 -12.64
CA PHE A 61 2.53 -13.46 -13.03
C PHE A 61 2.91 -13.67 -14.50
N TYR A 62 3.12 -12.55 -15.20
CA TYR A 62 3.75 -12.56 -16.52
C TYR A 62 5.14 -13.21 -16.41
N GLN A 63 5.46 -14.12 -17.33
CA GLN A 63 6.76 -14.76 -17.42
C GLN A 63 7.58 -14.02 -18.48
N PRO A 64 8.64 -13.29 -18.10
CA PRO A 64 9.49 -12.61 -19.08
C PRO A 64 10.22 -13.63 -19.95
N THR A 65 10.10 -13.45 -21.26
CA THR A 65 10.76 -14.24 -22.31
C THR A 65 12.21 -13.79 -22.54
N GLY A 66 12.56 -12.56 -22.16
CA GLY A 66 13.83 -11.92 -22.50
C GLY A 66 13.84 -11.28 -23.90
N LEU A 67 12.80 -11.51 -24.70
CA LEU A 67 12.62 -10.96 -26.06
C LEU A 67 11.76 -9.68 -26.08
N GLU A 68 11.29 -9.21 -24.91
CA GLU A 68 10.47 -8.01 -24.82
C GLU A 68 11.22 -6.79 -25.35
N LYS A 69 10.74 -6.20 -26.45
CA LYS A 69 11.37 -5.00 -27.03
C LYS A 69 11.24 -3.82 -26.07
N ALA A 70 12.31 -3.06 -25.92
CA ALA A 70 12.22 -1.70 -25.39
C ALA A 70 11.96 -0.77 -26.58
N SER A 71 10.71 -0.38 -26.81
CA SER A 71 10.41 0.69 -27.75
C SER A 71 11.09 1.97 -27.25
N MET A 72 12.02 2.48 -28.05
CA MET A 72 12.66 3.77 -27.78
C MET A 72 11.61 4.86 -28.02
N PRO A 73 11.41 5.81 -27.09
CA PRO A 73 10.49 6.92 -27.31
C PRO A 73 10.85 7.66 -28.60
N ALA A 74 9.88 7.86 -29.48
CA ALA A 74 10.04 8.48 -30.79
C ALA A 74 10.42 9.98 -30.69
N GLY A 75 10.16 10.59 -29.53
CA GLY A 75 10.34 12.01 -29.27
C GLY A 75 9.08 12.82 -29.57
N GLU A 76 8.95 13.99 -28.94
CA GLU A 76 7.70 14.78 -28.99
C GLU A 76 7.37 15.30 -30.40
N GLU A 77 8.35 15.37 -31.29
CA GLU A 77 8.23 15.87 -32.67
C GLU A 77 7.66 14.85 -33.67
N LYS A 78 7.50 13.57 -33.29
CA LYS A 78 7.21 12.46 -34.23
C LYS A 78 5.84 11.80 -34.07
N GLY A 79 4.91 12.37 -33.31
CA GLY A 79 3.60 11.76 -33.07
C GLY A 79 2.44 12.74 -32.94
N LYS A 80 1.24 12.24 -33.22
CA LYS A 80 -0.04 12.97 -33.12
C LYS A 80 -0.43 13.04 -31.64
N VAL A 81 -0.56 14.23 -31.06
CA VAL A 81 -1.09 14.39 -29.69
C VAL A 81 -2.61 14.15 -29.72
N VAL A 82 -3.06 13.06 -29.10
CA VAL A 82 -4.47 12.62 -29.11
C VAL A 82 -5.18 12.86 -27.78
N TYR A 83 -4.42 13.14 -26.72
CA TYR A 83 -4.93 13.57 -25.43
C TYR A 83 -3.89 14.40 -24.70
N CYS A 84 -4.31 15.51 -24.12
CA CYS A 84 -3.47 16.33 -23.23
C CYS A 84 -4.36 17.08 -22.24
N VAL A 85 -4.05 16.98 -20.95
CA VAL A 85 -4.62 17.87 -19.92
C VAL A 85 -3.66 19.04 -19.75
N ASP A 86 -4.20 20.26 -19.61
CA ASP A 86 -3.37 21.45 -19.36
C ASP A 86 -2.49 21.23 -18.12
N HIS A 87 -1.17 21.28 -18.31
CA HIS A 87 -0.18 21.02 -17.26
C HIS A 87 -0.21 22.09 -16.16
N THR A 88 -0.79 23.26 -16.42
CA THR A 88 -0.71 24.39 -15.50
C THR A 88 -1.65 24.25 -14.31
N THR A 89 -1.15 23.62 -13.23
CA THR A 89 -1.45 24.13 -11.89
C THR A 89 -1.08 25.62 -11.91
N LYS A 90 -2.10 26.50 -11.98
CA LYS A 90 -1.91 27.95 -12.17
C LYS A 90 -0.98 28.59 -11.14
N TYR A 91 -0.78 27.90 -10.02
CA TYR A 91 0.10 28.27 -8.92
C TYR A 91 0.96 27.05 -8.53
N PRO A 92 2.19 27.26 -8.02
CA PRO A 92 3.08 26.18 -7.58
C PRO A 92 2.66 25.55 -6.23
N HIS A 93 1.51 25.94 -5.69
CA HIS A 93 0.96 25.50 -4.42
C HIS A 93 -0.57 25.48 -4.46
N PHE A 94 -1.19 24.68 -3.59
CA PHE A 94 -2.63 24.66 -3.41
C PHE A 94 -3.15 26.02 -2.94
N THR A 95 -4.20 26.53 -3.61
CA THR A 95 -4.82 27.82 -3.28
C THR A 95 -6.19 27.63 -2.62
N CYS A 96 -7.15 27.08 -3.34
CA CYS A 96 -8.49 26.78 -2.83
C CYS A 96 -9.15 25.63 -3.61
N SER A 97 -10.34 25.25 -3.16
CA SER A 97 -11.05 24.06 -3.66
C SER A 97 -12.56 24.24 -3.63
N ARG A 98 -13.27 23.49 -4.49
CA ARG A 98 -14.73 23.42 -4.52
C ARG A 98 -15.23 22.06 -4.98
N ILE A 99 -16.50 21.78 -4.73
CA ILE A 99 -17.17 20.57 -5.25
C ILE A 99 -17.07 20.57 -6.78
N GLY A 100 -16.59 19.46 -7.36
CA GLY A 100 -16.46 19.29 -8.81
C GLY A 100 -15.33 20.05 -9.52
N GLY A 101 -14.52 20.85 -8.80
CA GLY A 101 -13.35 21.52 -9.39
C GLY A 101 -13.70 22.75 -10.23
N SER A 102 -13.21 22.82 -11.46
CA SER A 102 -13.41 23.96 -12.37
C SER A 102 -14.88 24.17 -12.73
N ARG A 103 -15.27 25.44 -12.93
CA ARG A 103 -16.58 25.84 -13.48
C ARG A 103 -16.51 26.22 -14.97
N GLY A 104 -15.32 26.27 -15.55
CA GLY A 104 -15.18 26.53 -16.99
C GLY A 104 -15.72 25.37 -17.81
N PRO A 105 -16.01 25.57 -19.11
CA PRO A 105 -16.26 24.45 -20.01
C PRO A 105 -15.06 23.50 -19.94
N ILE A 106 -15.33 22.21 -19.78
CA ILE A 106 -14.30 21.17 -19.87
C ILE A 106 -13.71 21.30 -21.28
N ARG A 107 -12.42 21.60 -21.40
CA ARG A 107 -11.80 21.69 -22.72
C ARG A 107 -11.91 20.32 -23.38
N ASN A 108 -12.42 20.25 -24.60
CA ASN A 108 -12.35 19.01 -25.36
C ASN A 108 -10.88 18.62 -25.46
N ALA A 109 -10.53 17.46 -24.91
CA ALA A 109 -9.22 16.87 -25.17
C ALA A 109 -9.15 16.66 -26.69
N THR A 110 -8.09 17.12 -27.35
CA THR A 110 -8.06 17.42 -28.79
C THR A 110 -8.64 16.30 -29.67
N PHE A 111 -9.95 16.36 -29.93
CA PHE A 111 -10.68 15.32 -30.66
C PHE A 111 -10.49 15.53 -32.16
N ILE A 112 -9.67 14.67 -32.78
CA ILE A 112 -9.48 14.65 -34.22
C ILE A 112 -10.40 13.56 -34.80
N GLY A 113 -11.65 13.95 -35.05
CA GLY A 113 -12.63 13.27 -35.94
C GLY A 113 -13.11 11.86 -35.55
N GLU A 114 -14.40 11.58 -35.77
CA GLU A 114 -14.99 10.23 -35.58
C GLU A 114 -14.55 9.21 -36.65
N ALA A 115 -13.91 9.67 -37.74
CA ALA A 115 -13.50 8.82 -38.88
C ALA A 115 -12.12 8.15 -38.73
N ASP A 116 -11.41 8.37 -37.62
CA ASP A 116 -10.05 7.85 -37.39
C ASP A 116 -10.06 6.74 -36.32
N SER A 117 -9.34 5.63 -36.58
CA SER A 117 -9.08 4.51 -35.64
C SER A 117 -8.24 4.87 -34.39
N THR A 118 -8.12 6.16 -34.10
CA THR A 118 -7.37 6.74 -32.98
C THR A 118 -8.08 6.50 -31.65
N LEU A 119 -7.35 5.99 -30.66
CA LEU A 119 -7.87 5.82 -29.30
C LEU A 119 -8.18 7.17 -28.65
N GLN A 120 -9.34 7.25 -28.01
CA GLN A 120 -9.75 8.39 -27.18
C GLN A 120 -9.39 8.10 -25.72
N PHE A 121 -8.66 9.02 -25.06
CA PHE A 121 -8.27 8.87 -23.65
C PHE A 121 -9.02 9.85 -22.76
N GLU A 122 -9.19 9.51 -21.48
CA GLU A 122 -9.68 10.44 -20.45
C GLU A 122 -9.13 10.06 -19.07
N SER A 123 -8.87 11.04 -18.20
CA SER A 123 -8.45 10.83 -16.81
C SER A 123 -8.90 11.93 -15.85
N ARG A 124 -9.73 12.89 -16.28
CA ARG A 124 -10.29 13.98 -15.46
C ARG A 124 -11.46 13.49 -14.61
N PHE A 125 -11.20 12.46 -13.81
CA PHE A 125 -12.16 11.83 -12.92
C PHE A 125 -11.47 11.33 -11.66
N GLU A 126 -12.24 10.91 -10.66
CA GLU A 126 -11.70 10.58 -9.33
C GLU A 126 -10.62 9.48 -9.37
N SER A 127 -9.48 9.77 -8.77
CA SER A 127 -8.24 8.97 -8.82
C SER A 127 -7.60 8.82 -10.21
N GLY A 128 -8.12 9.44 -11.26
CA GLY A 128 -7.56 9.39 -12.61
C GLY A 128 -6.19 10.06 -12.71
N ASN A 129 -5.27 9.43 -13.44
CA ASN A 129 -3.96 10.02 -13.76
C ASN A 129 -3.45 9.53 -15.14
N LEU A 130 -3.54 10.44 -16.10
CA LEU A 130 -2.79 10.51 -17.34
C LEU A 130 -2.66 12.00 -17.69
N LEU A 131 -1.48 12.48 -18.10
CA LEU A 131 -1.29 13.88 -18.51
C LEU A 131 -1.41 14.03 -20.02
N LYS A 132 -0.71 13.17 -20.78
CA LYS A 132 -0.62 13.25 -22.24
C LYS A 132 -0.58 11.85 -22.85
N ALA A 133 -1.26 11.67 -23.99
CA ALA A 133 -1.08 10.52 -24.87
C ALA A 133 -0.72 11.03 -26.28
N VAL A 134 0.33 10.43 -26.85
CA VAL A 134 0.83 10.72 -28.20
C VAL A 134 0.78 9.43 -29.00
N GLN A 135 0.05 9.42 -30.11
CA GLN A 135 0.04 8.32 -31.06
C GLN A 135 1.30 8.42 -31.94
N VAL A 136 2.18 7.43 -31.85
CA VAL A 136 3.48 7.36 -32.56
C VAL A 136 3.49 6.29 -33.65
N GLY A 137 2.45 5.45 -33.70
CA GLY A 137 2.15 4.50 -34.75
C GLY A 137 0.67 4.11 -34.69
N LEU A 138 0.17 3.37 -35.68
CA LEU A 138 -1.27 3.07 -35.82
C LEU A 138 -1.91 2.58 -34.50
N TYR A 139 -1.25 1.64 -33.82
CA TYR A 139 -1.65 1.10 -32.52
C TYR A 139 -0.62 1.35 -31.41
N GLU A 140 0.31 2.30 -31.60
CA GLU A 140 1.40 2.58 -30.66
C GLU A 140 1.25 3.97 -30.02
N TYR A 141 1.26 4.02 -28.69
CA TYR A 141 0.94 5.22 -27.91
C TYR A 141 1.97 5.44 -26.78
N GLU A 142 2.57 6.63 -26.78
CA GLU A 142 3.41 7.12 -25.68
C GLU A 142 2.57 7.89 -24.67
N LEU A 143 2.71 7.52 -23.41
CA LEU A 143 1.92 8.02 -22.30
C LEU A 143 2.80 8.79 -21.32
N THR A 144 2.40 10.00 -20.97
CA THR A 144 3.04 10.80 -19.91
C THR A 144 2.09 10.87 -18.72
N LEU A 145 2.55 10.49 -17.53
CA LEU A 145 1.76 10.65 -16.30
C LEU A 145 1.90 12.05 -15.74
N ARG A 146 0.84 12.52 -15.06
CA ARG A 146 0.87 13.76 -14.29
C ARG A 146 1.72 13.55 -13.02
N PRO A 147 2.73 14.39 -12.75
CA PRO A 147 3.40 14.42 -11.43
C PRO A 147 2.37 14.68 -10.31
N ASP A 148 2.72 14.41 -9.05
CA ASP A 148 1.82 14.76 -7.95
C ASP A 148 1.55 16.27 -7.92
N MET A 149 0.28 16.67 -7.72
CA MET A 149 -0.14 18.08 -7.69
C MET A 149 0.80 18.92 -6.81
N TYR A 150 1.21 20.08 -7.34
CA TYR A 150 2.15 21.02 -6.69
C TYR A 150 3.54 20.43 -6.42
N THR A 151 3.96 19.47 -7.26
CA THR A 151 5.32 18.93 -7.29
C THR A 151 5.79 18.68 -8.73
N ALA A 152 7.10 18.60 -8.94
CA ALA A 152 7.69 18.06 -10.16
C ALA A 152 8.12 16.58 -10.00
N LYS A 153 7.46 15.81 -9.11
CA LYS A 153 7.91 14.47 -8.69
C LYS A 153 6.76 13.45 -8.59
N HIS A 154 7.14 12.19 -8.33
CA HIS A 154 6.25 11.10 -7.92
C HIS A 154 5.30 10.51 -8.99
N THR A 155 5.78 10.37 -10.23
CA THR A 155 5.10 9.61 -11.28
C THR A 155 5.23 8.08 -11.06
N GLN A 156 4.11 7.43 -10.73
CA GLN A 156 4.02 5.96 -10.61
C GLN A 156 2.59 5.42 -10.71
N TRP A 157 1.59 6.14 -10.18
CA TRP A 157 0.19 5.79 -10.31
C TRP A 157 -0.32 6.18 -11.71
N PHE A 158 -1.03 5.26 -12.36
CA PHE A 158 -1.80 5.54 -13.56
C PHE A 158 -3.18 4.91 -13.43
N TYR A 159 -4.18 5.63 -13.91
CA TYR A 159 -5.56 5.17 -14.02
C TYR A 159 -6.27 6.06 -15.04
N PHE A 160 -6.65 5.49 -16.18
CA PHE A 160 -7.24 6.25 -17.29
C PHE A 160 -8.25 5.40 -18.07
N ARG A 161 -9.19 6.08 -18.71
CA ARG A 161 -10.19 5.53 -19.63
C ARG A 161 -9.64 5.53 -21.05
N VAL A 162 -10.05 4.54 -21.84
CA VAL A 162 -9.82 4.42 -23.28
C VAL A 162 -11.16 4.12 -23.97
N ARG A 163 -11.39 4.71 -25.13
CA ARG A 163 -12.52 4.45 -26.06
C ARG A 163 -12.02 4.39 -27.50
N ASN A 164 -12.89 4.03 -28.44
CA ASN A 164 -12.62 3.93 -29.88
C ASN A 164 -11.51 2.92 -30.25
N MET A 165 -11.51 1.77 -29.57
CA MET A 165 -10.62 0.64 -29.87
C MET A 165 -11.25 -0.35 -30.85
N LYS A 166 -10.38 -1.07 -31.56
CA LYS A 166 -10.69 -2.27 -32.34
C LYS A 166 -10.43 -3.54 -31.51
N ALA A 167 -11.36 -4.48 -31.52
CA ALA A 167 -11.22 -5.77 -30.85
C ALA A 167 -10.03 -6.57 -31.40
N GLY A 168 -9.30 -7.27 -30.52
CA GLY A 168 -8.19 -8.14 -30.89
C GLY A 168 -6.94 -7.45 -31.49
N ALA A 169 -7.00 -6.16 -31.80
CA ALA A 169 -5.83 -5.40 -32.25
C ALA A 169 -4.79 -5.25 -31.12
N ASN A 170 -3.51 -5.36 -31.48
CA ASN A 170 -2.39 -5.25 -30.54
C ASN A 170 -2.02 -3.79 -30.31
N TYR A 171 -2.53 -3.19 -29.23
CA TYR A 171 -2.15 -1.84 -28.82
C TYR A 171 -0.91 -1.88 -27.94
N CYS A 172 0.10 -1.06 -28.26
CA CYS A 172 1.30 -0.90 -27.46
C CYS A 172 1.24 0.42 -26.68
N PHE A 173 1.28 0.34 -25.36
CA PHE A 173 1.35 1.51 -24.48
C PHE A 173 2.74 1.60 -23.86
N THR A 174 3.39 2.76 -23.98
CA THR A 174 4.66 3.04 -23.31
C THR A 174 4.53 4.28 -22.42
N ILE A 175 4.48 4.09 -21.10
CA ILE A 175 4.61 5.20 -20.15
C ILE A 175 6.08 5.60 -20.09
N VAL A 176 6.41 6.87 -20.36
CA VAL A 176 7.80 7.33 -20.56
C VAL A 176 8.47 8.00 -19.35
N ASN A 177 7.70 8.39 -18.31
CA ASN A 177 8.18 9.31 -17.26
C ASN A 177 8.15 8.77 -15.82
N LEU A 178 8.28 7.46 -15.59
CA LEU A 178 8.20 6.86 -14.24
C LEU A 178 9.46 7.14 -13.42
N MET A 179 9.29 7.59 -12.17
CA MET A 179 10.43 8.03 -11.34
C MET A 179 11.11 6.96 -10.50
N LYS A 180 10.64 5.70 -10.50
CA LYS A 180 11.18 4.66 -9.61
C LYS A 180 12.22 3.79 -10.29
N SER A 181 13.40 3.66 -9.69
CA SER A 181 14.48 2.81 -10.22
C SER A 181 14.22 1.30 -10.26
N SER A 182 13.07 0.84 -9.77
CA SER A 182 12.64 -0.55 -9.89
C SER A 182 11.15 -0.68 -9.58
N SER A 183 10.51 -1.64 -10.26
CA SER A 183 9.08 -1.94 -10.16
C SER A 183 8.83 -3.44 -10.25
N LEU A 184 7.66 -3.89 -9.73
CA LEU A 184 7.23 -5.28 -9.82
C LEU A 184 6.92 -5.74 -11.26
N TYR A 185 6.76 -4.81 -12.21
CA TYR A 185 6.69 -5.15 -13.65
C TYR A 185 7.94 -5.90 -14.14
N SER A 186 9.11 -5.63 -13.57
CA SER A 186 10.35 -6.38 -13.86
C SER A 186 10.35 -7.82 -13.33
N VAL A 187 9.37 -8.21 -12.52
CA VAL A 187 9.23 -9.55 -11.91
C VAL A 187 7.80 -10.09 -12.04
N GLY A 188 7.15 -9.77 -13.16
CA GLY A 188 5.91 -10.42 -13.62
C GLY A 188 4.59 -9.77 -13.21
N MET A 189 4.59 -8.59 -12.59
CA MET A 189 3.35 -7.83 -12.38
C MET A 189 2.72 -7.44 -13.73
N ARG A 190 1.39 -7.53 -13.81
CA ARG A 190 0.57 -7.13 -14.96
C ARG A 190 -0.29 -5.90 -14.63
N PRO A 191 -0.48 -4.95 -15.58
CA PRO A 191 -1.51 -3.90 -15.46
C PRO A 191 -2.90 -4.51 -15.30
N LEU A 192 -3.86 -3.71 -14.83
CA LEU A 192 -5.26 -4.10 -14.78
C LEU A 192 -6.05 -3.47 -15.92
N LEU A 193 -7.00 -4.22 -16.47
CA LEU A 193 -7.99 -3.81 -17.46
C LEU A 193 -9.40 -4.01 -16.88
N TYR A 194 -10.24 -3.01 -17.03
CA TYR A 194 -11.70 -3.10 -16.88
C TYR A 194 -12.36 -2.82 -18.23
N SER A 195 -13.48 -3.48 -18.49
CA SER A 195 -14.31 -3.29 -19.69
C SER A 195 -15.74 -3.10 -19.22
N GLU A 196 -16.36 -1.95 -19.51
CA GLU A 196 -17.76 -1.69 -19.13
C GLU A 196 -18.69 -2.71 -19.78
N ARG A 197 -18.41 -3.09 -21.04
CA ARG A 197 -19.15 -4.13 -21.74
C ARG A 197 -18.99 -5.51 -21.09
N ALA A 198 -17.77 -5.94 -20.73
CA ALA A 198 -17.57 -7.21 -20.03
C ALA A 198 -18.29 -7.26 -18.67
N ALA A 199 -18.25 -6.16 -17.92
CA ALA A 199 -18.93 -6.03 -16.63
C ALA A 199 -20.45 -6.10 -16.78
N LYS A 200 -21.02 -5.54 -17.85
CA LYS A 200 -22.47 -5.55 -18.13
C LYS A 200 -22.96 -6.89 -18.72
N GLU A 201 -22.22 -7.47 -19.67
CA GLU A 201 -22.67 -8.64 -20.43
C GLU A 201 -22.28 -9.98 -19.80
N THR A 202 -21.18 -10.02 -19.04
CA THR A 202 -20.63 -11.26 -18.46
C THR A 202 -20.26 -11.17 -16.99
N SER A 203 -20.58 -10.05 -16.32
CA SER A 203 -20.26 -9.78 -14.91
C SER A 203 -18.75 -9.87 -14.57
N VAL A 204 -17.87 -9.65 -15.56
CA VAL A 204 -16.41 -9.67 -15.38
C VAL A 204 -15.90 -8.26 -15.11
N GLY A 205 -15.31 -8.05 -13.93
CA GLY A 205 -14.71 -6.79 -13.52
C GLY A 205 -13.22 -6.65 -13.88
N TRP A 206 -12.44 -6.12 -12.93
CA TRP A 206 -11.01 -5.86 -13.12
C TRP A 206 -10.17 -7.14 -13.25
N ARG A 207 -9.51 -7.32 -14.40
CA ARG A 207 -8.60 -8.44 -14.68
C ARG A 207 -7.18 -7.99 -15.04
N ARG A 208 -6.19 -8.83 -14.77
CA ARG A 208 -4.78 -8.62 -15.15
C ARG A 208 -4.62 -8.81 -16.66
N THR A 209 -3.93 -7.86 -17.29
CA THR A 209 -3.82 -7.81 -18.76
C THR A 209 -2.38 -7.71 -19.24
N GLY A 210 -2.23 -7.86 -20.55
CA GLY A 210 -1.05 -7.47 -21.30
C GLY A 210 0.05 -8.52 -21.42
N SER A 211 0.87 -8.33 -22.45
CA SER A 211 2.04 -9.11 -22.84
C SER A 211 3.18 -8.15 -23.22
N ASN A 212 4.35 -8.68 -23.57
CA ASN A 212 5.55 -7.90 -23.90
C ASN A 212 5.92 -6.86 -22.82
N ILE A 213 5.70 -7.21 -21.54
CA ILE A 213 5.77 -6.24 -20.44
C ILE A 213 7.23 -6.01 -20.07
N ARG A 214 7.71 -4.78 -20.26
CA ARG A 214 9.10 -4.41 -19.91
C ARG A 214 9.16 -3.09 -19.16
N TYR A 215 9.86 -3.11 -18.03
CA TYR A 215 10.21 -1.94 -17.23
C TYR A 215 11.71 -1.66 -17.37
N PHE A 216 12.09 -0.49 -17.87
CA PHE A 216 13.46 -0.17 -18.23
C PHE A 216 13.82 1.29 -17.94
N ARG A 217 15.12 1.61 -17.87
CA ARG A 217 15.59 2.99 -17.71
C ARG A 217 15.38 3.76 -19.03
N SER A 218 14.82 4.96 -18.97
CA SER A 218 14.62 5.81 -20.14
C SER A 218 15.95 6.44 -20.58
N CYS A 219 16.25 6.36 -21.88
CA CYS A 219 17.49 6.86 -22.45
C CYS A 219 17.39 8.36 -22.79
N ASN A 220 17.45 9.23 -21.79
CA ASN A 220 17.50 10.68 -22.03
C ASN A 220 18.87 11.06 -22.65
N GLN A 221 18.88 11.63 -23.85
CA GLN A 221 20.10 12.11 -24.53
C GLN A 221 20.60 13.48 -24.00
N GLY A 222 20.05 13.99 -22.88
CA GLY A 222 20.44 15.27 -22.29
C GLY A 222 21.70 15.20 -21.44
N LYS A 223 22.82 15.76 -21.93
CA LYS A 223 24.06 15.93 -21.16
C LYS A 223 23.93 17.03 -20.08
N SER A 224 23.34 16.71 -18.93
CA SER A 224 23.55 17.49 -17.70
C SER A 224 23.44 16.61 -16.44
N SER A 225 24.29 16.92 -15.45
CA SER A 225 24.49 16.08 -14.25
C SER A 225 23.29 16.03 -13.29
N ASP A 226 22.35 16.97 -13.40
CA ASP A 226 21.17 17.08 -12.54
C ASP A 226 19.89 16.42 -13.10
N THR A 227 19.97 15.71 -14.23
CA THR A 227 18.79 15.06 -14.82
C THR A 227 18.29 13.89 -13.95
N VAL A 228 17.06 14.01 -13.44
CA VAL A 228 16.38 12.92 -12.72
C VAL A 228 16.22 11.73 -13.66
N THR A 229 16.80 10.59 -13.29
CA THR A 229 16.70 9.37 -14.10
C THR A 229 15.26 8.84 -14.12
N LEU A 230 14.63 8.93 -15.28
CA LEU A 230 13.31 8.38 -15.58
C LEU A 230 13.39 6.93 -16.06
N HIS A 231 12.25 6.25 -16.00
CA HIS A 231 12.05 4.87 -16.39
C HIS A 231 10.79 4.77 -17.22
N SER A 232 10.78 3.83 -18.16
CA SER A 232 9.66 3.54 -19.02
C SER A 232 9.03 2.19 -18.65
N LEU A 233 7.71 2.10 -18.80
CA LEU A 233 6.96 0.86 -18.75
C LEU A 233 6.25 0.68 -20.10
N THR A 234 6.60 -0.36 -20.84
CA THR A 234 5.90 -0.75 -22.07
C THR A 234 5.13 -2.05 -21.87
N TRP A 235 3.96 -2.16 -22.50
CA TRP A 235 3.18 -3.40 -22.61
C TRP A 235 2.29 -3.39 -23.85
N THR A 236 2.07 -4.57 -24.43
CA THR A 236 1.03 -4.80 -25.44
C THR A 236 -0.27 -5.20 -24.75
N VAL A 237 -1.42 -4.74 -25.22
CA VAL A 237 -2.76 -5.15 -24.76
C VAL A 237 -3.71 -5.29 -25.95
N GLN A 238 -4.62 -6.26 -25.85
CA GLN A 238 -5.77 -6.41 -26.75
C GLN A 238 -7.04 -6.07 -25.97
N PHE A 239 -7.95 -5.33 -26.61
CA PHE A 239 -9.27 -5.07 -26.06
C PHE A 239 -10.27 -6.15 -26.51
N PRO A 240 -11.23 -6.55 -25.64
CA PRO A 240 -12.14 -7.66 -25.93
C PRO A 240 -13.23 -7.34 -26.96
N TYR A 241 -13.61 -6.06 -27.09
CA TYR A 241 -14.73 -5.63 -27.92
C TYR A 241 -14.39 -4.33 -28.67
N ASP A 242 -15.00 -4.15 -29.84
CA ASP A 242 -14.97 -2.88 -30.58
C ASP A 242 -15.78 -1.81 -29.85
N SER A 243 -15.33 -0.55 -29.92
CA SER A 243 -16.04 0.63 -29.42
C SER A 243 -16.49 0.59 -27.94
N ASP A 244 -15.82 -0.21 -27.12
CA ASP A 244 -16.07 -0.32 -25.67
C ASP A 244 -15.57 0.91 -24.89
N THR A 245 -15.99 1.02 -23.64
CA THR A 245 -15.33 1.87 -22.64
C THR A 245 -14.47 1.00 -21.74
N CYS A 246 -13.16 1.09 -21.93
CA CYS A 246 -12.18 0.34 -21.14
C CYS A 246 -11.42 1.26 -20.18
N TYR A 247 -10.89 0.71 -19.09
CA TYR A 247 -10.02 1.42 -18.16
C TYR A 247 -8.74 0.63 -17.90
N LEU A 248 -7.60 1.32 -17.82
CA LEU A 248 -6.30 0.75 -17.49
C LEU A 248 -5.79 1.35 -16.18
N ALA A 249 -5.32 0.51 -15.25
CA ALA A 249 -4.87 0.95 -13.93
C ALA A 249 -3.61 0.22 -13.43
N HIS A 250 -2.83 0.91 -12.58
CA HIS A 250 -1.65 0.35 -11.91
C HIS A 250 -2.01 -0.73 -10.88
N CYS A 251 -3.11 -0.52 -10.15
CA CYS A 251 -3.70 -1.46 -9.18
C CYS A 251 -5.19 -1.15 -9.04
N TYR A 252 -5.98 -2.05 -8.42
CA TYR A 252 -7.43 -1.92 -8.30
C TYR A 252 -7.78 -0.55 -7.70
N PRO A 253 -8.45 0.35 -8.46
CA PRO A 253 -8.78 1.68 -7.97
C PRO A 253 -9.69 1.60 -6.75
N TYR A 254 -9.42 2.45 -5.76
CA TYR A 254 -10.28 2.61 -4.59
C TYR A 254 -10.37 4.11 -4.31
N THR A 255 -11.53 4.69 -4.62
CA THR A 255 -11.76 6.14 -4.60
C THR A 255 -12.25 6.61 -3.24
N TYR A 256 -12.25 7.92 -3.00
CA TYR A 256 -12.87 8.51 -1.80
C TYR A 256 -14.39 8.40 -1.86
N SER A 257 -15.02 8.53 -3.03
CA SER A 257 -16.46 8.26 -3.18
C SER A 257 -16.83 6.79 -2.89
N HIS A 258 -15.94 5.82 -3.20
CA HIS A 258 -16.13 4.43 -2.77
C HIS A 258 -16.16 4.36 -1.23
N LEU A 259 -15.15 4.91 -0.55
CA LEU A 259 -15.10 4.96 0.92
C LEU A 259 -16.36 5.61 1.51
N GLN A 260 -16.81 6.73 0.96
CA GLN A 260 -18.02 7.41 1.44
C GLN A 260 -19.29 6.56 1.29
N ARG A 261 -19.38 5.72 0.23
CA ARG A 261 -20.48 4.77 0.05
C ARG A 261 -20.43 3.65 1.09
N TYR A 262 -19.25 3.05 1.29
CA TYR A 262 -19.03 2.03 2.34
C TYR A 262 -19.39 2.56 3.74
N LEU A 263 -18.85 3.73 4.09
CA LEU A 263 -19.09 4.37 5.39
C LEU A 263 -20.54 4.83 5.58
N ARG A 264 -21.29 5.17 4.51
CA ARG A 264 -22.74 5.32 4.63
C ARG A 264 -23.38 4.00 5.05
N GLY A 265 -23.06 2.89 4.40
CA GLY A 265 -23.62 1.57 4.73
C GLY A 265 -23.49 1.26 6.22
N VAL A 266 -22.28 1.44 6.74
CA VAL A 266 -21.95 1.36 8.18
C VAL A 266 -22.82 2.29 9.03
N ALA A 267 -22.94 3.56 8.67
CA ALA A 267 -23.72 4.55 9.42
C ALA A 267 -25.24 4.41 9.30
N SER A 268 -25.73 3.70 8.27
CA SER A 268 -27.16 3.45 8.04
C SER A 268 -27.68 2.16 8.67
N ASN A 269 -26.80 1.28 9.15
CA ASN A 269 -27.18 0.01 9.76
C ASN A 269 -27.31 0.16 11.30
N PRO A 270 -28.53 0.09 11.88
CA PRO A 270 -28.73 0.29 13.32
C PRO A 270 -27.92 -0.67 14.19
N ALA A 271 -27.83 -1.95 13.80
CA ALA A 271 -27.07 -2.96 14.53
C ALA A 271 -25.58 -2.58 14.61
N ILE A 272 -24.98 -2.17 13.49
CA ILE A 272 -23.58 -1.71 13.46
C ILE A 272 -23.40 -0.43 14.29
N THR A 273 -24.31 0.54 14.19
CA THR A 273 -24.18 1.81 14.95
C THR A 273 -24.27 1.65 16.47
N SER A 274 -24.73 0.50 16.99
CA SER A 274 -24.73 0.21 18.42
C SER A 274 -23.33 0.08 19.03
N TYR A 275 -22.34 -0.39 18.24
CA TYR A 275 -20.95 -0.62 18.63
C TYR A 275 -19.92 0.08 17.72
N CYS A 276 -20.36 0.80 16.68
CA CYS A 276 -19.49 1.54 15.77
C CYS A 276 -19.92 3.01 15.63
N MET A 277 -19.05 3.92 16.06
CA MET A 277 -19.26 5.36 16.02
C MET A 277 -18.35 6.02 14.97
N LEU A 278 -18.96 6.55 13.91
CA LEU A 278 -18.28 7.25 12.82
C LEU A 278 -18.24 8.77 13.08
N ARG A 279 -17.04 9.36 13.07
CA ARG A 279 -16.81 10.81 13.26
C ARG A 279 -15.89 11.39 12.20
N VAL A 280 -15.94 12.72 12.02
CA VAL A 280 -14.93 13.45 11.23
C VAL A 280 -13.78 13.82 12.17
N LEU A 281 -12.59 13.23 11.92
CA LEU A 281 -11.37 13.51 12.68
C LEU A 281 -10.86 14.94 12.41
N CYS A 282 -10.83 15.31 11.13
CA CYS A 282 -10.53 16.65 10.65
C CYS A 282 -11.01 16.80 9.20
N HIS A 283 -10.85 18.00 8.64
CA HIS A 283 -10.90 18.17 7.19
C HIS A 283 -9.48 18.22 6.62
N SER A 284 -9.34 17.84 5.36
CA SER A 284 -8.11 17.95 4.57
C SER A 284 -7.91 19.38 4.03
N LEU A 285 -6.87 19.61 3.20
CA LEU A 285 -6.60 20.92 2.62
C LEU A 285 -7.69 21.37 1.64
N ALA A 286 -8.23 20.44 0.84
CA ALA A 286 -9.38 20.72 -0.02
C ALA A 286 -10.73 20.71 0.74
N GLY A 287 -10.72 20.56 2.06
CA GLY A 287 -11.95 20.52 2.87
C GLY A 287 -12.74 19.22 2.75
N ASN A 288 -12.11 18.12 2.31
CA ASN A 288 -12.72 16.79 2.33
C ASN A 288 -12.63 16.21 3.75
N ALA A 289 -13.66 15.50 4.19
CA ALA A 289 -13.70 14.92 5.54
C ALA A 289 -12.74 13.72 5.66
N VAL A 290 -11.87 13.74 6.66
CA VAL A 290 -11.10 12.57 7.09
C VAL A 290 -11.88 11.91 8.21
N TYR A 291 -12.37 10.70 7.96
CA TYR A 291 -13.19 9.95 8.90
C TYR A 291 -12.35 9.16 9.91
N VAL A 292 -12.89 9.01 11.11
CA VAL A 292 -12.43 8.04 12.11
C VAL A 292 -13.62 7.22 12.61
N LEU A 293 -13.44 5.90 12.66
CA LEU A 293 -14.38 4.98 13.30
C LEU A 293 -13.85 4.66 14.70
N THR A 294 -14.74 4.68 15.69
CA THR A 294 -14.51 4.07 16.99
C THR A 294 -15.36 2.81 17.08
N VAL A 295 -14.74 1.63 17.12
CA VAL A 295 -15.45 0.34 17.19
C VAL A 295 -15.16 -0.32 18.52
N THR A 296 -16.20 -0.60 19.30
CA THR A 296 -16.14 -1.31 20.59
C THR A 296 -17.57 -1.64 21.04
N SER A 297 -17.77 -2.78 21.70
CA SER A 297 -19.02 -3.07 22.38
C SER A 297 -19.18 -2.12 23.56
N ARG A 298 -20.42 -1.73 23.90
CA ARG A 298 -20.68 -1.01 25.15
C ARG A 298 -20.60 -1.97 26.32
N GLY A 299 -19.77 -1.67 27.32
CA GLY A 299 -19.71 -2.43 28.57
C GLY A 299 -21.00 -2.28 29.39
N SER A 300 -21.16 -3.15 30.40
CA SER A 300 -22.27 -3.07 31.36
C SER A 300 -22.10 -1.89 32.31
N SER A 301 -20.87 -1.36 32.44
CA SER A 301 -20.56 -0.15 33.20
C SER A 301 -19.52 0.75 32.52
N VAL A 302 -19.55 2.04 32.87
CA VAL A 302 -18.54 3.04 32.47
C VAL A 302 -17.13 2.71 32.97
N VAL A 303 -17.01 1.82 33.97
CA VAL A 303 -15.71 1.37 34.50
C VAL A 303 -15.10 0.31 33.58
N GLU A 304 -15.88 -0.67 33.12
CA GLU A 304 -15.42 -1.69 32.15
C GLU A 304 -14.94 -1.05 30.84
N ASP A 305 -15.69 -0.10 30.29
CA ASP A 305 -15.29 0.60 29.05
C ASP A 305 -13.96 1.37 29.20
N LYS A 306 -13.58 1.76 30.42
CA LYS A 306 -12.29 2.43 30.72
C LYS A 306 -11.12 1.47 30.89
N THR A 307 -11.35 0.17 31.13
CA THR A 307 -10.25 -0.81 31.24
C THR A 307 -9.87 -1.43 29.89
N LYS A 308 -10.71 -1.26 28.86
CA LYS A 308 -10.43 -1.76 27.50
C LYS A 308 -9.15 -1.14 26.93
N ARG A 309 -8.31 -2.01 26.38
CA ARG A 309 -7.08 -1.62 25.66
C ARG A 309 -7.42 -1.11 24.27
N ALA A 310 -6.53 -0.36 23.65
CA ALA A 310 -6.77 0.25 22.34
C ALA A 310 -5.93 -0.34 21.21
N VAL A 311 -6.53 -0.39 20.01
CA VAL A 311 -5.84 -0.72 18.76
C VAL A 311 -6.11 0.38 17.74
N VAL A 312 -5.06 0.90 17.10
CA VAL A 312 -5.16 2.00 16.14
C VAL A 312 -4.74 1.53 14.76
N VAL A 313 -5.60 1.67 13.76
CA VAL A 313 -5.30 1.28 12.38
C VAL A 313 -5.57 2.43 11.42
N THR A 314 -4.64 2.70 10.51
CA THR A 314 -4.71 3.81 9.54
C THR A 314 -4.34 3.32 8.14
N ALA A 315 -4.83 4.00 7.08
CA ALA A 315 -4.53 3.63 5.70
C ALA A 315 -4.48 4.83 4.75
N ARG A 316 -3.96 4.61 3.52
CA ARG A 316 -3.90 5.59 2.40
C ARG A 316 -3.32 6.96 2.79
N VAL A 317 -2.25 6.97 3.57
CA VAL A 317 -1.43 8.19 3.74
C VAL A 317 -0.71 8.57 2.42
N HIS A 318 -0.39 7.56 1.60
CA HIS A 318 0.02 7.74 0.20
C HIS A 318 -1.17 7.43 -0.73
N PRO A 319 -1.55 8.34 -1.64
CA PRO A 319 -2.76 8.16 -2.43
C PRO A 319 -2.76 6.98 -3.41
N GLY A 320 -1.65 6.70 -4.07
CA GLY A 320 -1.58 5.64 -5.11
C GLY A 320 -1.39 4.22 -4.56
N GLU A 321 -1.42 4.05 -3.25
CA GLU A 321 -1.26 2.77 -2.56
C GLU A 321 -2.63 2.15 -2.24
N THR A 322 -3.44 1.93 -3.29
CA THR A 322 -4.86 1.51 -3.20
C THR A 322 -5.08 0.17 -2.51
N ASN A 323 -4.09 -0.73 -2.58
CA ASN A 323 -4.10 -1.99 -1.84
C ASN A 323 -4.19 -1.81 -0.31
N GLY A 324 -3.71 -0.67 0.23
CA GLY A 324 -3.94 -0.29 1.62
C GLY A 324 -5.42 -0.05 1.96
N SER A 325 -6.25 0.40 1.01
CA SER A 325 -7.70 0.50 1.20
C SER A 325 -8.39 -0.85 1.21
N TRP A 326 -8.04 -1.75 0.29
CA TRP A 326 -8.65 -3.08 0.25
C TRP A 326 -8.33 -3.91 1.51
N MET A 327 -7.11 -3.80 2.06
CA MET A 327 -6.79 -4.37 3.38
C MET A 327 -7.60 -3.72 4.51
N MET A 328 -7.80 -2.40 4.47
CA MET A 328 -8.57 -1.67 5.46
C MET A 328 -10.06 -2.03 5.42
N GLU A 329 -10.61 -2.26 4.23
CA GLU A 329 -12.00 -2.66 4.07
C GLU A 329 -12.25 -4.05 4.64
N GLY A 330 -11.43 -5.05 4.31
CA GLY A 330 -11.55 -6.39 4.90
C GLY A 330 -11.32 -6.43 6.42
N PHE A 331 -10.51 -5.51 6.96
CA PHE A 331 -10.34 -5.31 8.40
C PHE A 331 -11.62 -4.77 9.05
N LEU A 332 -12.28 -3.80 8.41
CA LEU A 332 -13.57 -3.27 8.87
C LEU A 332 -14.73 -4.26 8.68
N GLU A 333 -14.78 -4.98 7.55
CA GLU A 333 -15.77 -6.05 7.30
C GLU A 333 -15.74 -7.12 8.41
N PHE A 334 -14.55 -7.53 8.86
CA PHE A 334 -14.42 -8.44 10.00
C PHE A 334 -14.89 -7.78 11.31
N LEU A 335 -14.34 -6.62 11.68
CA LEU A 335 -14.65 -5.97 12.97
C LEU A 335 -16.11 -5.54 13.11
N LEU A 336 -16.80 -5.29 12.01
CA LEU A 336 -18.21 -4.91 11.98
C LEU A 336 -19.15 -6.10 11.72
N GLY A 337 -18.59 -7.31 11.56
CA GLY A 337 -19.34 -8.54 11.33
C GLY A 337 -19.96 -9.14 12.61
N GLU A 338 -20.74 -10.21 12.39
CA GLU A 338 -21.57 -10.86 13.41
C GLU A 338 -20.97 -12.16 13.99
N SER A 339 -19.70 -12.47 13.72
CA SER A 339 -19.02 -13.62 14.32
C SER A 339 -18.70 -13.40 15.81
N ASP A 340 -18.57 -14.49 16.56
CA ASP A 340 -18.11 -14.44 17.96
C ASP A 340 -16.71 -13.86 18.09
N ASP A 341 -15.81 -14.17 17.16
CA ASP A 341 -14.48 -13.58 17.08
C ASP A 341 -14.51 -12.05 16.93
N ALA A 342 -15.44 -11.54 16.12
CA ALA A 342 -15.64 -10.10 15.95
C ALA A 342 -16.26 -9.46 17.22
N ARG A 343 -17.22 -10.15 17.88
CA ARG A 343 -17.72 -9.74 19.21
C ARG A 343 -16.58 -9.65 20.22
N LEU A 344 -15.81 -10.73 20.38
CA LEU A 344 -14.71 -10.84 21.33
C LEU A 344 -13.65 -9.74 21.15
N LEU A 345 -13.31 -9.39 19.90
CA LEU A 345 -12.44 -8.24 19.64
C LEU A 345 -13.07 -6.91 20.09
N ARG A 346 -14.36 -6.67 19.82
CA ARG A 346 -15.07 -5.45 20.26
C ARG A 346 -15.28 -5.39 21.77
N ASP A 347 -15.38 -6.53 22.44
CA ASP A 347 -15.47 -6.63 23.89
C ASP A 347 -14.10 -6.35 24.54
N THR A 348 -13.01 -6.85 23.94
CA THR A 348 -11.64 -6.70 24.45
C THR A 348 -11.03 -5.31 24.18
N PHE A 349 -11.38 -4.67 23.06
CA PHE A 349 -10.68 -3.47 22.57
C PHE A 349 -11.57 -2.29 22.22
N VAL A 350 -10.96 -1.10 22.30
CA VAL A 350 -11.40 0.11 21.61
C VAL A 350 -10.57 0.30 20.34
N PHE A 351 -11.17 0.05 19.18
CA PHE A 351 -10.53 0.32 17.90
C PHE A 351 -10.68 1.79 17.50
N LYS A 352 -9.59 2.44 17.07
CA LYS A 352 -9.62 3.74 16.38
C LYS A 352 -9.11 3.56 14.96
N VAL A 353 -10.00 3.71 13.97
CA VAL A 353 -9.71 3.36 12.58
C VAL A 353 -9.83 4.59 11.67
N VAL A 354 -8.74 4.94 10.97
CA VAL A 354 -8.72 6.05 10.00
C VAL A 354 -8.51 5.49 8.59
N PRO A 355 -9.59 5.18 7.85
CA PRO A 355 -9.50 4.40 6.62
C PRO A 355 -8.86 5.13 5.43
N MET A 356 -8.77 6.47 5.46
CA MET A 356 -8.08 7.23 4.41
C MET A 356 -7.49 8.54 4.96
N LEU A 357 -6.17 8.56 5.12
CA LEU A 357 -5.42 9.72 5.64
C LEU A 357 -5.18 10.84 4.61
N ASN A 358 -5.34 10.59 3.31
CA ASN A 358 -5.03 11.54 2.24
C ASN A 358 -6.13 11.61 1.16
N PRO A 359 -7.39 11.93 1.51
CA PRO A 359 -8.49 11.93 0.56
C PRO A 359 -8.24 12.85 -0.63
N ASP A 360 -7.67 14.04 -0.41
CA ASP A 360 -7.39 14.99 -1.51
C ASP A 360 -6.46 14.42 -2.57
N GLY A 361 -5.38 13.77 -2.14
CA GLY A 361 -4.45 13.13 -3.06
C GLY A 361 -5.08 11.94 -3.78
N VAL A 362 -6.02 11.23 -3.14
CA VAL A 362 -6.78 10.13 -3.76
C VAL A 362 -7.72 10.67 -4.82
N ILE A 363 -8.43 11.77 -4.53
CA ILE A 363 -9.36 12.43 -5.44
C ILE A 363 -8.63 12.85 -6.73
N VAL A 364 -7.50 13.56 -6.62
CA VAL A 364 -6.77 14.08 -7.80
C VAL A 364 -5.85 13.05 -8.51
N GLY A 365 -5.82 11.79 -8.07
CA GLY A 365 -4.97 10.76 -8.69
C GLY A 365 -3.46 10.94 -8.48
N ASN A 366 -3.04 11.50 -7.35
CA ASN A 366 -1.63 11.50 -6.96
C ASN A 366 -1.15 10.06 -6.65
N TYR A 367 0.17 9.86 -6.59
CA TYR A 367 0.80 8.64 -6.08
C TYR A 367 1.23 8.77 -4.61
N ARG A 368 1.86 9.89 -4.21
CA ARG A 368 2.63 9.99 -2.96
C ARG A 368 2.19 11.12 -2.02
N CYS A 369 1.94 12.29 -2.57
CA CYS A 369 1.80 13.55 -1.83
C CYS A 369 0.35 13.96 -1.60
N SER A 370 0.14 14.71 -0.53
CA SER A 370 -1.06 15.55 -0.35
C SER A 370 -0.97 16.83 -1.18
N LEU A 371 -2.02 17.65 -1.20
CA LEU A 371 -2.03 18.97 -1.87
C LEU A 371 -1.05 19.99 -1.25
N ALA A 372 -0.39 19.68 -0.13
CA ALA A 372 0.77 20.44 0.33
C ALA A 372 2.02 20.26 -0.57
N GLY A 373 1.96 19.41 -1.60
CA GLY A 373 3.13 19.00 -2.40
C GLY A 373 4.12 18.12 -1.61
N ARG A 374 3.68 17.51 -0.50
CA ARG A 374 4.55 16.79 0.45
C ARG A 374 4.01 15.42 0.85
N ASP A 375 4.95 14.49 1.07
CA ASP A 375 4.75 13.14 1.61
C ASP A 375 4.28 13.23 3.08
N LEU A 376 3.00 12.92 3.32
CA LEU A 376 2.41 12.97 4.67
C LEU A 376 3.11 12.03 5.65
N ASN A 377 3.63 10.89 5.18
CA ASN A 377 4.40 9.94 6.00
C ASN A 377 5.87 10.37 6.21
N ARG A 378 6.16 11.67 6.09
CA ARG A 378 7.35 12.34 6.66
C ARG A 378 6.99 13.44 7.65
N ASN A 379 5.69 13.73 7.84
CA ASN A 379 5.20 14.92 8.52
C ASN A 379 4.36 14.62 9.77
N TYR A 380 4.34 13.39 10.29
CA TYR A 380 3.62 13.08 11.54
C TYR A 380 4.14 13.86 12.77
N LYS A 381 5.40 14.31 12.74
CA LYS A 381 6.00 15.18 13.78
C LYS A 381 5.71 16.68 13.59
N THR A 382 4.94 17.06 12.58
CA THR A 382 4.73 18.48 12.23
C THR A 382 4.08 19.28 13.36
N ARG A 383 4.43 20.56 13.44
CA ARG A 383 3.70 21.56 14.25
C ARG A 383 2.69 22.36 13.41
N LEU A 384 2.77 22.25 12.09
CA LEU A 384 1.93 22.99 11.13
C LEU A 384 0.60 22.25 10.93
N ARG A 385 -0.32 22.38 11.90
CA ARG A 385 -1.67 21.77 11.86
C ARG A 385 -2.35 22.03 10.53
N ASP A 386 -2.40 23.29 10.10
CA ASP A 386 -3.22 23.70 8.95
C ASP A 386 -2.64 23.27 7.60
N SER A 387 -1.32 23.02 7.52
CA SER A 387 -0.66 22.46 6.33
C SER A 387 -0.73 20.93 6.25
N PHE A 388 -0.92 20.26 7.40
CA PHE A 388 -0.88 18.80 7.52
C PHE A 388 -1.97 18.25 8.47
N PRO A 389 -3.24 18.65 8.31
CA PRO A 389 -4.26 18.42 9.32
C PRO A 389 -4.46 16.92 9.60
N THR A 390 -4.43 16.09 8.57
CA THR A 390 -4.78 14.67 8.66
C THR A 390 -3.82 13.89 9.58
N VAL A 391 -2.50 14.04 9.39
CA VAL A 391 -1.49 13.39 10.24
C VAL A 391 -1.31 14.06 11.59
N TRP A 392 -1.53 15.38 11.69
CA TRP A 392 -1.48 16.11 12.97
C TRP A 392 -2.62 15.69 13.90
N HIS A 393 -3.86 15.67 13.40
CA HIS A 393 -5.03 15.23 14.16
C HIS A 393 -4.96 13.74 14.49
N THR A 394 -4.43 12.90 13.58
CA THR A 394 -4.20 11.47 13.85
C THR A 394 -3.17 11.28 14.97
N ARG A 395 -2.02 11.97 14.94
CA ARG A 395 -1.03 11.90 16.02
C ARG A 395 -1.67 12.32 17.35
N ASN A 396 -2.37 13.46 17.39
CA ASN A 396 -2.91 13.98 18.64
C ASN A 396 -4.06 13.12 19.20
N MET A 397 -4.80 12.42 18.35
CA MET A 397 -5.75 11.38 18.76
C MET A 397 -5.02 10.23 19.46
N VAL A 398 -3.93 9.71 18.88
CA VAL A 398 -3.13 8.64 19.48
C VAL A 398 -2.44 9.09 20.76
N GLU A 399 -1.90 10.30 20.79
CA GLU A 399 -1.22 10.89 21.96
C GLU A 399 -2.16 11.02 23.17
N ARG A 400 -3.43 11.40 22.95
CA ARG A 400 -4.47 11.37 24.00
C ARG A 400 -4.80 9.94 24.42
N LEU A 401 -5.02 9.06 23.44
CA LEU A 401 -5.41 7.67 23.70
C LEU A 401 -4.35 6.92 24.53
N VAL A 402 -3.06 7.15 24.28
CA VAL A 402 -1.94 6.59 25.08
C VAL A 402 -1.90 7.13 26.52
N ASN A 403 -2.38 8.36 26.75
CA ASN A 403 -2.51 8.91 28.11
C ASN A 403 -3.77 8.43 28.83
N GLU A 404 -4.74 7.85 28.09
CA GLU A 404 -6.05 7.40 28.61
C GLU A 404 -6.10 5.88 28.81
N THR A 405 -5.43 5.07 27.96
CA THR A 405 -5.41 3.60 28.01
C THR A 405 -4.16 3.01 27.34
N ASP A 406 -3.87 1.73 27.57
CA ASP A 406 -2.81 1.01 26.87
C ASP A 406 -3.16 0.81 25.38
N VAL A 407 -2.40 1.46 24.49
CA VAL A 407 -2.48 1.24 23.05
C VAL A 407 -1.57 0.07 22.69
N VAL A 408 -2.16 -1.13 22.66
CA VAL A 408 -1.46 -2.40 22.42
C VAL A 408 -0.78 -2.42 21.06
N LEU A 409 -1.38 -1.81 20.03
CA LEU A 409 -0.89 -1.87 18.66
C LEU A 409 -1.30 -0.65 17.82
N TYR A 410 -0.37 -0.14 17.00
CA TYR A 410 -0.62 0.79 15.90
C TYR A 410 -0.19 0.16 14.58
N CYS A 411 -1.03 0.21 13.53
CA CYS A 411 -0.64 -0.18 12.18
C CYS A 411 -1.08 0.84 11.12
N ASP A 412 -0.19 1.13 10.18
CA ASP A 412 -0.43 1.99 9.02
C ASP A 412 -0.34 1.11 7.75
N PHE A 413 -1.40 1.03 6.95
CA PHE A 413 -1.56 0.13 5.79
C PHE A 413 -1.12 0.81 4.47
N HIS A 414 -0.09 0.24 3.84
CA HIS A 414 0.71 0.81 2.74
C HIS A 414 0.84 -0.16 1.55
N GLY A 415 1.29 0.38 0.41
CA GLY A 415 1.51 -0.34 -0.84
C GLY A 415 2.97 -0.31 -1.30
N HIS A 416 3.52 -1.47 -1.64
CA HIS A 416 4.94 -1.66 -1.89
C HIS A 416 5.22 -2.14 -3.33
N ASN A 417 5.94 -1.32 -4.10
CA ASN A 417 6.12 -1.53 -5.56
C ASN A 417 7.36 -2.35 -5.96
N ARG A 418 8.10 -2.92 -5.02
CA ARG A 418 9.41 -3.60 -5.29
C ARG A 418 9.54 -5.01 -4.73
N LYS A 419 8.55 -5.50 -3.99
CA LYS A 419 8.58 -6.81 -3.33
C LYS A 419 7.19 -7.41 -3.41
N ASN A 420 7.16 -8.71 -3.73
CA ASN A 420 5.98 -9.54 -3.56
C ASN A 420 5.74 -9.83 -2.07
N ASN A 421 4.55 -10.38 -1.80
CA ASN A 421 4.01 -10.67 -0.47
C ASN A 421 3.64 -9.40 0.32
N VAL A 422 2.97 -9.60 1.45
CA VAL A 422 2.75 -8.62 2.51
C VAL A 422 3.83 -8.78 3.57
N PHE A 423 4.24 -7.70 4.23
CA PHE A 423 5.15 -7.76 5.38
C PHE A 423 5.04 -6.49 6.22
N MET A 424 5.60 -6.51 7.43
CA MET A 424 5.63 -5.34 8.31
C MET A 424 7.02 -4.73 8.45
N TYR A 425 7.07 -3.41 8.40
CA TYR A 425 8.18 -2.66 8.98
C TYR A 425 7.80 -2.25 10.40
N GLY A 426 8.66 -2.56 11.38
CA GLY A 426 8.49 -2.24 12.81
C GLY A 426 9.50 -1.21 13.32
N CYS A 427 9.52 -1.03 14.64
CA CYS A 427 10.59 -0.36 15.37
C CYS A 427 11.44 -1.37 16.17
N ASN A 428 12.57 -0.91 16.70
CA ASN A 428 13.46 -1.68 17.56
C ASN A 428 13.77 -0.82 18.78
N SER A 429 13.43 -1.31 19.97
CA SER A 429 13.90 -0.72 21.21
C SER A 429 15.43 -0.89 21.37
N PRO A 430 16.20 0.20 21.56
CA PRO A 430 17.64 0.10 21.86
C PRO A 430 17.89 -0.60 23.20
N GLY A 431 19.08 -1.18 23.37
CA GLY A 431 19.49 -1.84 24.64
C GLY A 431 18.81 -3.19 24.89
N ASP A 432 17.49 -3.22 25.02
CA ASP A 432 16.72 -4.37 25.51
C ASP A 432 16.56 -5.48 24.45
N ASN A 433 16.95 -6.72 24.75
CA ASN A 433 16.78 -7.86 23.84
C ASN A 433 15.45 -8.60 24.01
N ALA A 434 14.79 -8.52 25.17
CA ALA A 434 13.47 -9.08 25.40
C ALA A 434 12.40 -8.25 24.66
N LEU A 435 12.44 -6.92 24.76
CA LEU A 435 11.55 -6.03 24.01
C LEU A 435 11.70 -6.20 22.49
N LYS A 436 12.93 -6.33 21.98
CA LYS A 436 13.15 -6.65 20.55
C LYS A 436 12.44 -7.94 20.12
N LEU A 437 12.39 -8.97 20.97
CA LEU A 437 11.66 -10.20 20.66
C LEU A 437 10.15 -9.93 20.67
N GLN A 438 9.63 -9.22 21.68
CA GLN A 438 8.20 -8.87 21.77
C GLN A 438 7.70 -8.07 20.55
N GLU A 439 8.46 -7.05 20.11
CA GLU A 439 8.21 -6.23 18.91
C GLU A 439 8.13 -7.05 17.59
N ARG A 440 8.44 -8.34 17.61
CA ARG A 440 8.41 -9.27 16.46
C ARG A 440 7.35 -10.36 16.57
N VAL A 441 6.71 -10.54 17.72
CA VAL A 441 5.74 -11.63 17.94
C VAL A 441 4.55 -11.47 16.99
N PHE A 442 3.90 -10.30 16.96
CA PHE A 442 2.73 -10.07 16.10
C PHE A 442 3.04 -10.27 14.59
N PRO A 443 4.13 -9.71 14.00
CA PRO A 443 4.51 -10.03 12.63
C PRO A 443 4.89 -11.50 12.38
N LEU A 444 5.34 -12.25 13.40
CA LEU A 444 5.61 -13.69 13.25
C LEU A 444 4.29 -14.49 13.24
N MET A 445 3.34 -14.17 14.12
CA MET A 445 2.00 -14.77 14.13
C MET A 445 1.27 -14.49 12.80
N MET A 446 1.28 -13.25 12.30
CA MET A 446 0.76 -12.90 10.96
C MET A 446 1.30 -13.82 9.85
N SER A 447 2.55 -14.28 9.96
CA SER A 447 3.17 -15.18 8.97
C SER A 447 2.80 -16.66 9.10
N LYS A 448 2.19 -17.05 10.22
CA LYS A 448 1.61 -18.38 10.43
C LYS A 448 0.18 -18.41 9.89
N ASN A 449 -0.62 -17.42 10.28
CA ASN A 449 -2.05 -17.34 9.93
C ASN A 449 -2.22 -17.01 8.43
N ALA A 450 -1.46 -16.04 7.90
CA ALA A 450 -1.45 -15.69 6.48
C ALA A 450 -0.25 -16.27 5.71
N ASN A 451 0.10 -17.55 5.94
CA ASN A 451 1.35 -18.17 5.45
C ASN A 451 1.59 -18.08 3.92
N ASN A 452 0.53 -18.00 3.12
CA ASN A 452 0.60 -17.87 1.66
C ASN A 452 0.61 -16.42 1.15
N LYS A 453 0.54 -15.42 2.03
CA LYS A 453 0.56 -13.99 1.65
C LYS A 453 1.54 -13.15 2.45
N PHE A 454 1.82 -13.48 3.72
CA PHE A 454 2.65 -12.67 4.62
C PHE A 454 4.05 -13.23 4.82
N SER A 455 5.07 -12.37 4.71
CA SER A 455 6.49 -12.73 4.71
C SER A 455 7.24 -12.15 5.91
N PHE A 456 7.36 -12.92 7.00
CA PHE A 456 8.16 -12.50 8.17
C PHE A 456 9.63 -12.20 7.79
N LYS A 457 10.22 -12.98 6.87
CA LYS A 457 11.58 -12.76 6.34
C LYS A 457 11.76 -11.36 5.71
N SER A 458 10.71 -10.82 5.10
CA SER A 458 10.71 -9.49 4.49
C SER A 458 10.59 -8.34 5.50
N CYS A 459 10.12 -8.62 6.71
CA CYS A 459 9.94 -7.64 7.78
C CYS A 459 11.26 -6.99 8.21
N LYS A 460 11.21 -5.73 8.66
CA LYS A 460 12.39 -4.95 9.10
C LYS A 460 12.05 -4.02 10.25
N PHE A 461 12.86 -4.08 11.31
CA PHE A 461 12.63 -3.36 12.57
C PHE A 461 13.63 -2.22 12.82
N ARG A 462 14.59 -2.01 11.90
CA ARG A 462 15.62 -0.97 12.04
C ARG A 462 15.03 0.43 11.80
N VAL A 463 14.99 1.24 12.85
CA VAL A 463 14.74 2.69 12.79
C VAL A 463 15.86 3.39 11.99
N GLN A 464 15.51 4.38 11.16
CA GLN A 464 16.44 5.13 10.32
C GLN A 464 16.14 6.62 10.41
N LYS A 465 17.18 7.48 10.47
CA LYS A 465 17.03 8.94 10.63
C LYS A 465 16.10 9.57 9.58
N SER A 466 16.22 9.16 8.31
CA SER A 466 15.38 9.61 7.20
C SER A 466 13.91 9.15 7.25
N LYS A 467 13.55 8.32 8.23
CA LYS A 467 12.19 7.81 8.46
C LYS A 467 11.60 8.29 9.77
N GLU A 468 12.27 9.17 10.53
CA GLU A 468 11.78 9.62 11.82
C GLU A 468 10.39 10.29 11.82
N GLY A 469 10.00 10.91 10.70
CA GLY A 469 8.69 11.55 10.55
C GLY A 469 7.58 10.61 10.04
N THR A 470 7.80 9.30 10.00
CA THR A 470 6.73 8.33 9.64
C THR A 470 5.75 8.14 10.78
N GLY A 471 4.53 7.71 10.46
CA GLY A 471 3.48 7.42 11.45
C GLY A 471 3.98 6.41 12.48
N ARG A 472 4.48 5.28 12.00
CA ARG A 472 5.10 4.23 12.83
C ARG A 472 6.13 4.75 13.84
N ILE A 473 7.16 5.46 13.38
CA ILE A 473 8.24 5.88 14.29
C ILE A 473 7.74 6.98 15.24
N THR A 474 6.73 7.76 14.83
CA THR A 474 6.09 8.75 15.69
C THR A 474 5.26 8.08 16.78
N MET A 475 4.34 7.16 16.45
CA MET A 475 3.51 6.48 17.46
C MET A 475 4.33 5.60 18.40
N TRP A 476 5.39 4.95 17.90
CA TRP A 476 6.35 4.25 18.74
C TRP A 476 7.02 5.17 19.77
N ARG A 477 7.39 6.40 19.39
CA ARG A 477 7.93 7.41 20.31
C ARG A 477 6.90 8.01 21.27
N LEU A 478 5.60 7.86 21.00
CA LEU A 478 4.54 8.19 21.95
C LEU A 478 4.34 7.11 23.02
N GLY A 479 4.88 5.89 22.82
CA GLY A 479 4.76 4.77 23.76
C GLY A 479 4.19 3.48 23.16
N VAL A 480 3.66 3.53 21.93
CA VAL A 480 3.04 2.36 21.28
C VAL A 480 4.12 1.36 20.83
N LYS A 481 4.42 0.36 21.69
CA LYS A 481 5.50 -0.62 21.47
C LYS A 481 5.35 -1.35 20.13
N ASN A 482 4.17 -1.93 19.89
CA ASN A 482 3.84 -2.61 18.64
C ASN A 482 3.37 -1.60 17.59
N SER A 483 4.29 -0.76 17.11
CA SER A 483 4.00 0.16 16.02
C SER A 483 4.54 -0.36 14.70
N TYR A 484 3.68 -0.48 13.70
CA TYR A 484 3.97 -1.09 12.40
C TYR A 484 3.54 -0.23 11.20
N THR A 485 4.19 -0.51 10.08
CA THR A 485 3.71 -0.18 8.73
C THR A 485 3.55 -1.50 8.01
N MET A 486 2.32 -1.87 7.65
CA MET A 486 2.05 -3.07 6.86
C MET A 486 2.10 -2.72 5.38
N GLU A 487 2.95 -3.43 4.64
CA GLU A 487 3.32 -3.13 3.26
C GLU A 487 2.85 -4.28 2.38
N ALA A 488 1.80 -4.07 1.59
CA ALA A 488 1.28 -5.06 0.65
C ALA A 488 1.86 -4.88 -0.76
N SER A 489 2.14 -5.99 -1.45
CA SER A 489 2.53 -5.97 -2.86
C SER A 489 1.43 -5.38 -3.76
N PHE A 490 1.82 -4.67 -4.83
CA PHE A 490 0.93 -4.34 -5.95
C PHE A 490 0.79 -5.49 -6.98
N GLY A 491 1.74 -6.42 -6.97
CA GLY A 491 1.75 -7.65 -7.77
C GLY A 491 0.97 -8.74 -7.06
N GLY A 492 1.67 -9.66 -6.39
CA GLY A 492 1.03 -10.70 -5.58
C GLY A 492 1.99 -11.48 -4.69
N SER A 493 1.81 -12.80 -4.61
CA SER A 493 2.55 -13.68 -3.69
C SER A 493 3.64 -14.52 -4.37
N THR A 494 4.67 -14.86 -3.60
CA THR A 494 5.70 -15.86 -3.93
C THR A 494 5.74 -16.98 -2.86
N LEU A 495 4.67 -17.16 -2.10
CA LEU A 495 4.57 -18.07 -0.95
C LEU A 495 3.40 -19.05 -1.13
N GLY A 496 3.58 -20.26 -0.61
CA GLY A 496 2.53 -21.29 -0.54
C GLY A 496 1.93 -21.67 -1.90
N ASP A 497 0.66 -22.05 -1.84
CA ASP A 497 -0.29 -22.25 -2.94
C ASP A 497 -0.45 -21.00 -3.84
N ARG A 498 -0.37 -19.78 -3.28
CA ARG A 498 -0.48 -18.52 -4.04
C ARG A 498 0.82 -18.10 -4.75
N LYS A 499 1.89 -18.89 -4.69
CA LYS A 499 3.18 -18.58 -5.31
C LYS A 499 3.05 -18.37 -6.82
N GLY A 500 3.42 -17.18 -7.29
CA GLY A 500 3.40 -16.84 -8.72
C GLY A 500 2.07 -16.28 -9.20
N SER A 501 1.11 -16.01 -8.31
CA SER A 501 -0.18 -15.38 -8.61
C SER A 501 -0.23 -13.93 -8.12
N HIS A 502 -0.97 -13.10 -8.84
CA HIS A 502 -1.35 -11.75 -8.39
C HIS A 502 -2.26 -11.81 -7.16
N PHE A 503 -2.30 -10.72 -6.39
CA PHE A 503 -3.38 -10.49 -5.45
C PHE A 503 -4.60 -9.92 -6.17
N THR A 504 -5.78 -10.42 -5.83
CA THR A 504 -7.10 -9.83 -6.14
C THR A 504 -7.54 -8.86 -5.04
N THR A 505 -8.72 -8.26 -5.15
CA THR A 505 -9.32 -7.48 -4.05
C THR A 505 -9.64 -8.36 -2.84
N ARG A 506 -10.18 -9.59 -3.03
CA ARG A 506 -10.39 -10.57 -1.96
C ARG A 506 -9.10 -10.99 -1.26
N ASP A 507 -8.00 -11.20 -1.99
CA ASP A 507 -6.71 -11.48 -1.35
C ASP A 507 -6.29 -10.35 -0.42
N LEU A 508 -6.49 -9.09 -0.84
CA LEU A 508 -6.16 -7.92 -0.04
C LEU A 508 -7.11 -7.76 1.16
N LYS A 509 -8.44 -7.91 0.98
CA LYS A 509 -9.42 -7.95 2.08
C LYS A 509 -9.07 -9.03 3.11
N SER A 510 -8.62 -10.21 2.66
CA SER A 510 -8.21 -11.32 3.55
C SER A 510 -7.02 -10.96 4.48
N ILE A 511 -6.16 -10.00 4.12
CA ILE A 511 -5.09 -9.53 5.01
C ILE A 511 -5.66 -8.73 6.19
N GLY A 512 -6.74 -7.98 5.96
CA GLY A 512 -7.47 -7.30 7.01
C GLY A 512 -8.14 -8.28 7.97
N PHE A 513 -8.74 -9.34 7.44
CA PHE A 513 -9.22 -10.50 8.22
C PHE A 513 -8.09 -11.10 9.07
N TYR A 514 -6.97 -11.51 8.45
CA TYR A 514 -5.86 -12.17 9.16
C TYR A 514 -5.21 -11.27 10.22
N PHE A 515 -5.31 -9.96 10.08
CA PHE A 515 -4.85 -9.02 11.10
C PHE A 515 -5.76 -9.02 12.34
N CYS A 516 -7.07 -9.17 12.19
CA CYS A 516 -8.00 -9.35 13.30
C CYS A 516 -7.84 -10.72 13.97
N ASP A 517 -7.78 -11.78 13.18
CA ASP A 517 -7.47 -13.15 13.62
C ASP A 517 -6.14 -13.23 14.41
N THR A 518 -5.08 -12.56 13.91
CA THR A 518 -3.81 -12.47 14.64
C THR A 518 -3.90 -11.61 15.91
N LEU A 519 -4.84 -10.66 16.03
CA LEU A 519 -5.07 -9.93 17.30
C LEU A 519 -5.68 -10.82 18.37
N LEU A 520 -6.54 -11.78 18.01
CA LEU A 520 -7.06 -12.79 18.92
C LEU A 520 -5.91 -13.67 19.43
N ASP A 521 -5.10 -14.24 18.52
CA ASP A 521 -3.92 -15.03 18.88
C ASP A 521 -2.87 -14.27 19.72
N TYR A 522 -2.72 -12.97 19.47
CA TYR A 522 -1.72 -12.13 20.16
C TYR A 522 -2.17 -11.66 21.54
N CYS A 523 -3.47 -11.67 21.82
CA CYS A 523 -4.05 -11.24 23.09
C CYS A 523 -4.84 -12.33 23.82
N ASP A 524 -4.72 -13.57 23.35
CA ASP A 524 -5.12 -14.80 24.01
C ASP A 524 -4.62 -14.82 25.47
N PRO A 525 -5.50 -15.05 26.46
CA PRO A 525 -5.10 -15.22 27.86
C PRO A 525 -4.14 -16.40 28.07
N ASP A 526 -4.14 -17.42 27.20
CA ASP A 526 -3.10 -18.44 27.20
C ASP A 526 -1.81 -17.91 26.53
N PRO A 527 -0.72 -17.71 27.29
CA PRO A 527 0.53 -17.22 26.73
C PRO A 527 1.26 -18.26 25.86
N THR A 528 0.75 -19.48 25.64
CA THR A 528 1.42 -20.55 24.89
C THR A 528 1.81 -20.14 23.48
N LYS A 529 0.91 -19.53 22.71
CA LYS A 529 1.20 -19.03 21.34
C LYS A 529 2.31 -17.99 21.33
N ILE A 530 2.29 -17.06 22.30
CA ILE A 530 3.32 -16.02 22.49
C ILE A 530 4.66 -16.65 22.90
N LYS A 531 4.67 -17.56 23.89
CA LYS A 531 5.87 -18.27 24.38
C LYS A 531 6.55 -19.04 23.24
N TYR A 532 5.78 -19.74 22.42
CA TYR A 532 6.28 -20.44 21.22
C TYR A 532 6.94 -19.46 20.24
N CYS A 533 6.25 -18.36 19.89
CA CYS A 533 6.79 -17.35 18.99
C CYS A 533 8.09 -16.71 19.55
N LEU A 534 8.15 -16.41 20.85
CA LEU A 534 9.35 -15.89 21.50
C LEU A 534 10.52 -16.89 21.46
N ALA A 535 10.26 -18.19 21.62
CA ALA A 535 11.28 -19.23 21.50
C ALA A 535 11.83 -19.32 20.06
N GLU A 536 10.96 -19.33 19.06
CA GLU A 536 11.34 -19.31 17.64
C GLU A 536 12.17 -18.06 17.30
N LEU A 537 11.73 -16.89 17.75
CA LEU A 537 12.43 -15.62 17.52
C LEU A 537 13.82 -15.59 18.16
N LYS A 538 14.01 -16.19 19.35
CA LYS A 538 15.34 -16.34 19.98
C LYS A 538 16.28 -17.13 19.06
N VAL A 539 15.83 -18.27 18.54
CA VAL A 539 16.62 -19.11 17.62
C VAL A 539 16.94 -18.37 16.32
N LEU A 540 15.96 -17.69 15.72
CA LEU A 540 16.12 -16.91 14.49
C LEU A 540 17.11 -15.76 14.68
N MET A 541 17.03 -15.01 15.79
CA MET A 541 17.95 -13.90 16.07
C MET A 541 19.37 -14.37 16.36
N GLN A 542 19.55 -15.46 17.12
CA GLN A 542 20.88 -16.07 17.32
C GLN A 542 21.52 -16.50 15.99
N LYS A 543 20.74 -17.11 15.09
CA LYS A 543 21.21 -17.49 13.75
C LYS A 543 21.64 -16.26 12.94
N GLN A 544 20.83 -15.19 12.90
CA GLN A 544 21.20 -13.95 12.21
C GLN A 544 22.47 -13.29 12.76
N VAL A 545 22.73 -13.41 14.06
CA VAL A 545 24.00 -12.93 14.67
C VAL A 545 25.18 -13.80 14.24
N ARG A 546 25.07 -15.14 14.29
CA ARG A 546 26.12 -16.07 13.82
C ARG A 546 26.44 -15.90 12.33
N GLU A 547 25.42 -15.67 11.50
CA GLU A 547 25.57 -15.40 10.06
C GLU A 547 26.34 -14.08 9.82
N LYS A 548 26.00 -13.00 10.54
CA LYS A 548 26.71 -11.70 10.43
C LYS A 548 28.15 -11.74 10.92
N LEU A 549 28.42 -12.52 11.97
CA LEU A 549 29.78 -12.71 12.51
C LEU A 549 30.61 -13.71 11.67
N GLY A 550 30.08 -14.24 10.56
CA GLY A 550 30.76 -15.21 9.70
C GLY A 550 30.97 -16.60 10.33
N ILE A 551 30.55 -16.80 11.59
CA ILE A 551 30.77 -18.02 12.38
C ILE A 551 30.24 -19.25 11.64
N ASP A 552 29.04 -19.17 11.06
CA ASP A 552 28.44 -20.30 10.33
C ASP A 552 29.16 -20.59 9.00
N GLN A 553 29.79 -19.60 8.35
CA GLN A 553 30.64 -19.83 7.19
C GLN A 553 31.96 -20.50 7.59
N THR A 554 32.57 -20.06 8.69
CA THR A 554 33.80 -20.64 9.25
C THR A 554 33.56 -22.08 9.71
N LEU A 555 32.43 -22.36 10.37
CA LEU A 555 32.02 -23.72 10.76
C LEU A 555 31.73 -24.60 9.53
N LYS A 556 31.09 -24.09 8.47
CA LYS A 556 30.92 -24.83 7.21
C LYS A 556 32.26 -25.14 6.54
N LYS A 557 33.19 -24.18 6.48
CA LYS A 557 34.56 -24.39 5.98
C LYS A 557 35.32 -25.44 6.82
N LYS A 558 35.21 -25.39 8.16
CA LYS A 558 35.83 -26.36 9.08
C LYS A 558 35.23 -27.76 8.94
N LYS A 559 33.89 -27.89 8.83
CA LYS A 559 33.21 -29.17 8.54
C LYS A 559 33.55 -29.73 7.16
N LYS A 560 33.68 -28.89 6.12
CA LYS A 560 34.14 -29.31 4.79
C LYS A 560 35.57 -29.85 4.87
N ARG A 561 36.50 -29.10 5.49
CA ARG A 561 37.88 -29.56 5.75
C ARG A 561 37.93 -30.89 6.51
N LEU A 562 37.11 -31.09 7.55
CA LEU A 562 37.05 -32.37 8.29
C LEU A 562 36.54 -33.53 7.42
N ARG A 563 35.56 -33.31 6.53
CA ARG A 563 35.12 -34.34 5.57
C ARG A 563 36.24 -34.70 4.60
N THR A 564 36.88 -33.72 3.98
CA THR A 564 38.00 -33.95 3.05
C THR A 564 39.22 -34.59 3.74
N PHE A 565 39.43 -34.33 5.03
CA PHE A 565 40.47 -35.00 5.84
C PHE A 565 40.11 -36.47 6.14
N LYS A 566 38.84 -36.76 6.50
CA LYS A 566 38.38 -38.14 6.68
C LYS A 566 38.38 -38.94 5.37
N GLU A 567 38.05 -38.32 4.24
CA GLU A 567 38.14 -38.92 2.90
C GLU A 567 39.61 -39.20 2.53
N ARG A 568 40.53 -38.24 2.75
CA ARG A 568 41.98 -38.47 2.55
C ARG A 568 42.55 -39.59 3.42
N ASN A 569 42.09 -39.73 4.67
CA ASN A 569 42.56 -40.80 5.55
C ASN A 569 41.94 -42.18 5.21
N ARG A 570 40.80 -42.23 4.52
CA ARG A 570 40.24 -43.48 3.95
C ARG A 570 40.94 -43.94 2.67
N LEU A 571 41.71 -43.06 2.02
CA LEU A 571 42.40 -43.31 0.75
C LEU A 571 43.92 -43.47 0.91
N ARG A 572 44.42 -43.72 2.13
CA ARG A 572 45.83 -44.10 2.35
C ARG A 572 45.96 -45.63 2.31
N PRO A 573 46.76 -46.21 1.38
CA PRO A 573 47.08 -47.63 1.43
C PRO A 573 47.91 -47.95 2.67
N GLU A 574 47.64 -49.09 3.31
CA GLU A 574 48.53 -49.65 4.32
C GLU A 574 49.84 -50.05 3.66
N ARG A 575 50.95 -49.44 4.07
CA ARG A 575 52.30 -49.91 3.69
C ARG A 575 52.76 -50.92 4.72
N LEU A 576 53.01 -52.15 4.23
CA LEU A 576 53.63 -53.21 5.00
C LEU A 576 54.92 -52.70 5.67
N ARG A 577 55.11 -53.06 6.95
CA ARG A 577 56.42 -53.04 7.61
C ARG A 577 56.93 -54.47 7.67
N SER A 578 57.86 -54.82 6.79
CA SER A 578 58.65 -56.05 6.90
C SER A 578 59.59 -55.94 8.09
N THR A 579 59.50 -56.88 9.03
CA THR A 579 60.36 -56.97 10.21
C THR A 579 61.62 -57.79 9.91
N THR A 580 62.78 -57.21 10.12
CA THR A 580 64.03 -57.92 10.44
C THR A 580 64.48 -57.48 11.83
N GLN A 581 64.60 -58.43 12.75
CA GLN A 581 65.24 -58.21 14.07
C GLN A 581 66.77 -58.14 13.90
N PRO A 582 67.49 -57.62 14.91
CA PRO A 582 68.04 -58.55 15.92
C PRO A 582 67.59 -58.28 17.36
N THR A 583 67.56 -59.36 18.12
CA THR A 583 67.46 -59.46 19.58
C THR A 583 68.66 -58.85 20.32
N ALA A 584 68.47 -58.36 21.55
CA ALA A 584 69.00 -58.99 22.78
C ALA A 584 68.84 -58.14 24.06
N LEU A 585 68.42 -58.80 25.18
CA LEU A 585 68.60 -58.42 26.61
C LEU A 585 67.91 -57.09 27.07
N GLN A 586 67.53 -56.79 28.33
CA GLN A 586 67.19 -57.47 29.61
C GLN A 586 66.51 -56.38 30.49
N SER A 587 65.72 -56.61 31.55
CA SER A 587 65.04 -57.78 32.14
C SER A 587 63.91 -57.32 33.11
N ASN A 588 63.22 -58.28 33.74
CA ASN A 588 62.49 -58.24 35.03
C ASN A 588 62.04 -56.89 35.67
N PHE A 589 60.75 -56.78 36.03
CA PHE A 589 60.28 -57.18 37.36
C PHE A 589 58.74 -57.35 37.42
N ASN A 590 58.27 -58.14 38.39
CA ASN A 590 56.88 -58.59 38.55
C ASN A 590 56.11 -57.82 39.64
N SER A 591 54.78 -57.99 39.61
CA SER A 591 53.81 -57.90 40.74
C SER A 591 53.56 -56.52 41.38
N ALA A 592 52.36 -56.22 41.88
CA ALA A 592 51.14 -57.06 42.04
C ALA A 592 49.88 -56.31 41.53
#